data_AF-A0A942S1P2-F1
#
_entry.id   AF-A0A942S1P2-F1
#
_cell.length_a   1.000
_cell.length_b   1.000
_cell.length_c   1.000
_cell.angle_alpha   90.00
_cell.angle_beta   90.00
_cell.angle_gamma   90.00
#
_symmetry.space_group_name_H-M   'P 1'
#
loop_
_entity.id
_entity.type
_entity.pdbx_description
1 polymer ?
#
loop_
_entity_poly.entity_id
_entity_poly.type
_entity_poly.pdbx_seq_one_letter_code
_entity_poly.pdbx_strand_id
1 'polypeptide(L)'
;MKNLLIYTIGLLLLISCEKEYSVEGTGSANNTATGTLQDSSGNCKNIIVNGIYKEATPLNNTNYIVANVNFTTNGYYKIYSDTVNGIWFYAEGYAFAPGIKQITLNGYGTPFLAVDANFKLRFGNSICVFKVVYNGGVVVQNANNDYFPTSTLSNWTYDNSGINDTVIINVLSSNRTIDGNNYRQFNLFIPKLNARDTLFYRKDGTGNYYRYFPIGSGPKAEFAFLKDYASVGTSWDSPVVVGQLSGNPTNVKYKFTILAKDISSTINGKLIDSIITVREETQYLESGNYNTKNTFVYSYAKKIGLVDINQLNALPPIATPIRRWQIY
;
A
#
# COMPACT_ATOMS: atom_id res chain seq x y z
N MET A 1 6.67 88.01 -33.45
CA MET A 1 8.01 87.69 -33.94
C MET A 1 8.73 86.88 -32.88
N LYS A 2 9.53 85.91 -33.35
CA LYS A 2 10.04 84.72 -32.65
C LYS A 2 10.90 84.97 -31.41
N ASN A 3 10.70 84.07 -30.42
CA ASN A 3 11.67 83.29 -29.62
C ASN A 3 12.92 83.96 -29.05
N LEU A 4 13.25 83.70 -27.77
CA LEU A 4 14.43 82.88 -27.36
C LEU A 4 14.55 82.72 -25.80
N LEU A 5 15.16 81.59 -25.38
CA LEU A 5 15.74 81.21 -24.06
C LEU A 5 14.79 80.66 -22.96
N ILE A 6 14.68 79.33 -22.77
CA ILE A 6 15.56 78.35 -22.06
C ILE A 6 15.55 78.52 -20.53
N TYR A 7 15.02 77.52 -19.79
CA TYR A 7 15.50 76.98 -18.49
C TYR A 7 14.72 75.65 -18.24
N THR A 8 15.25 74.47 -18.57
CA THR A 8 15.97 73.49 -17.72
C THR A 8 15.21 72.88 -16.53
N ILE A 9 15.43 71.56 -16.41
CA ILE A 9 15.45 70.72 -15.20
C ILE A 9 14.13 70.05 -14.76
N GLY A 10 14.04 68.76 -15.13
CA GLY A 10 14.10 67.66 -14.17
C GLY A 10 12.92 67.52 -13.22
N LEU A 11 11.81 66.98 -13.70
CA LEU A 11 10.72 66.50 -12.85
C LEU A 11 11.14 65.19 -12.16
N LEU A 12 11.75 65.31 -10.98
CA LEU A 12 11.88 64.23 -10.02
C LEU A 12 10.49 63.85 -9.49
N LEU A 13 10.01 62.67 -9.86
CA LEU A 13 8.92 61.98 -9.17
C LEU A 13 9.44 61.47 -7.82
N LEU A 14 9.30 62.28 -6.77
CA LEU A 14 9.44 61.82 -5.39
C LEU A 14 8.16 61.06 -5.02
N ILE A 15 8.14 59.77 -5.33
CA ILE A 15 7.23 58.81 -4.69
C ILE A 15 7.88 58.49 -3.34
N SER A 16 7.44 59.18 -2.29
CA SER A 16 7.78 58.75 -0.92
C SER A 16 7.05 57.44 -0.66
N CYS A 17 7.79 56.37 -0.41
CA CYS A 17 7.25 55.19 0.24
C CYS A 17 7.10 55.55 1.72
N GLU A 18 5.88 55.85 2.19
CA GLU A 18 5.64 55.88 3.63
C GLU A 18 5.92 54.47 4.17
N LYS A 19 6.90 54.38 5.07
CA LYS A 19 7.17 53.16 5.81
C LYS A 19 5.96 52.92 6.71
N GLU A 20 5.12 51.96 6.37
CA GLU A 20 4.03 51.57 7.26
C GLU A 20 4.64 51.07 8.57
N TYR A 21 4.29 51.75 9.66
CA TYR A 21 4.59 51.28 11.00
C TYR A 21 3.79 49.99 11.22
N SER A 22 4.46 48.85 11.05
CA SER A 22 4.05 47.62 11.71
C SER A 22 3.93 47.93 13.19
N VAL A 23 2.71 47.92 13.73
CA VAL A 23 2.50 47.93 15.18
C VAL A 23 3.13 46.63 15.68
N GLU A 24 4.38 46.72 16.13
CA GLU A 24 5.01 45.66 16.90
C GLU A 24 4.23 45.55 18.20
N GLY A 25 3.23 44.66 18.19
CA GLY A 25 2.67 44.15 19.43
C GLY A 25 3.84 43.75 20.33
N THR A 26 3.71 44.07 21.61
CA THR A 26 4.70 44.02 22.71
C THR A 26 5.39 42.66 22.97
N GLY A 27 5.41 41.75 22.01
CA GLY A 27 6.25 40.55 21.99
C GLY A 27 7.70 40.91 21.74
N SER A 28 8.37 41.41 22.77
CA SER A 28 9.83 41.52 22.80
C SER A 28 10.46 40.18 22.42
N ALA A 29 11.41 40.18 21.48
CA ALA A 29 12.17 39.00 21.03
C ALA A 29 12.88 38.23 22.17
N ASN A 30 12.94 38.82 23.36
CA ASN A 30 13.56 38.25 24.57
C ASN A 30 12.56 37.61 25.55
N ASN A 31 11.25 37.80 25.38
CA ASN A 31 10.25 37.20 26.27
C ASN A 31 9.76 35.87 25.71
N THR A 32 9.82 34.81 26.53
CA THR A 32 9.24 33.51 26.19
C THR A 32 7.76 33.49 26.56
N ALA A 33 6.90 33.15 25.61
CA ALA A 33 5.49 32.92 25.89
C ALA A 33 5.32 31.67 26.76
N THR A 34 4.50 31.80 27.78
CA THR A 34 4.07 30.69 28.66
C THR A 34 2.64 30.30 28.33
N GLY A 35 2.26 29.07 28.65
CA GLY A 35 0.91 28.58 28.44
C GLY A 35 0.81 27.06 28.54
N THR A 36 -0.29 26.50 28.06
CA THR A 36 -0.58 25.06 28.14
C THR A 36 -1.37 24.53 26.94
N LEU A 37 -1.12 23.26 26.60
CA LEU A 37 -1.90 22.46 25.65
C LEU A 37 -3.13 21.79 26.30
N GLN A 38 -3.28 21.90 27.62
CA GLN A 38 -4.30 21.20 28.40
C GLN A 38 -5.41 22.15 28.90
N ASP A 39 -6.55 21.59 29.28
CA ASP A 39 -7.60 22.30 30.02
C ASP A 39 -7.27 22.38 31.54
N SER A 40 -8.18 22.98 32.31
CA SER A 40 -8.02 23.13 33.77
C SER A 40 -8.02 21.81 34.54
N SER A 41 -8.46 20.72 33.91
CA SER A 41 -8.51 19.37 34.48
C SER A 41 -7.33 18.51 34.01
N GLY A 42 -6.39 19.08 33.24
CA GLY A 42 -5.21 18.38 32.72
C GLY A 42 -5.48 17.56 31.44
N ASN A 43 -6.68 17.63 30.86
CA ASN A 43 -6.99 16.93 29.62
C ASN A 43 -6.44 17.70 28.42
N CYS A 44 -5.99 16.98 27.40
CA CYS A 44 -5.52 17.61 26.18
C CYS A 44 -6.63 18.27 25.40
N LYS A 45 -6.37 19.51 24.97
CA LYS A 45 -7.24 20.19 24.01
C LYS A 45 -7.12 19.53 22.65
N ASN A 46 -8.20 19.61 21.86
CA ASN A 46 -8.28 18.94 20.56
C ASN A 46 -7.12 19.36 19.65
N ILE A 47 -6.41 18.37 19.10
CA ILE A 47 -5.35 18.51 18.08
C ILE A 47 -5.89 17.88 16.80
N ILE A 48 -5.96 18.66 15.73
CA ILE A 48 -6.48 18.22 14.43
C ILE A 48 -5.31 17.90 13.52
N VAL A 49 -5.28 16.68 12.97
CA VAL A 49 -4.25 16.25 12.01
C VAL A 49 -4.77 16.45 10.58
N ASN A 50 -3.97 17.10 9.73
CA ASN A 50 -4.31 17.40 8.34
C ASN A 50 -3.25 16.83 7.39
N GLY A 51 -3.72 16.35 6.25
CA GLY A 51 -2.86 15.79 5.19
C GLY A 51 -2.90 14.27 5.12
N ILE A 52 -2.21 13.75 4.10
CA ILE A 52 -2.12 12.31 3.81
C ILE A 52 -0.68 11.89 4.10
N TYR A 53 -0.49 11.01 5.08
CA TYR A 53 0.83 10.53 5.50
C TYR A 53 1.08 9.12 4.93
N LYS A 54 2.19 8.92 4.22
CA LYS A 54 2.51 7.68 3.48
C LYS A 54 3.94 7.22 3.73
N GLU A 55 4.17 5.91 3.83
CA GLU A 55 5.51 5.32 3.87
C GLU A 55 6.37 5.81 2.71
N ALA A 56 7.65 6.04 2.99
CA ALA A 56 8.67 6.46 2.04
C ALA A 56 8.34 7.74 1.24
N THR A 57 7.31 8.49 1.65
CA THR A 57 6.90 9.74 1.00
C THR A 57 7.25 10.92 1.91
N PRO A 58 8.19 11.79 1.51
CA PRO A 58 8.51 12.98 2.30
C PRO A 58 7.29 13.85 2.53
N LEU A 59 7.15 14.37 3.76
CA LEU A 59 6.07 15.29 4.08
C LEU A 59 6.24 16.62 3.33
N ASN A 60 5.12 17.24 2.98
CA ASN A 60 5.09 18.55 2.34
C ASN A 60 4.18 19.52 3.12
N ASN A 61 3.95 20.72 2.56
CA ASN A 61 3.15 21.78 3.18
C ASN A 61 1.67 21.42 3.42
N THR A 62 1.17 20.31 2.87
CA THR A 62 -0.18 19.81 3.14
C THR A 62 -0.25 18.88 4.36
N ASN A 63 0.90 18.50 4.93
CA ASN A 63 1.01 17.66 6.12
C ASN A 63 1.29 18.52 7.36
N TYR A 64 0.26 18.81 8.15
CA TYR A 64 0.39 19.67 9.33
C TYR A 64 -0.65 19.33 10.39
N ILE A 65 -0.42 19.76 11.62
CA ILE A 65 -1.42 19.68 12.69
C ILE A 65 -1.86 21.07 13.12
N VAL A 66 -3.08 21.17 13.66
CA VAL A 66 -3.60 22.38 14.29
C VAL A 66 -3.83 22.09 15.76
N ALA A 67 -3.12 22.80 16.64
CA ALA A 67 -3.20 22.65 18.09
C ALA A 67 -3.83 23.90 18.73
N ASN A 68 -4.77 23.68 19.66
CA ASN A 68 -5.32 24.76 20.48
C ASN A 68 -4.41 25.00 21.69
N VAL A 69 -3.73 26.14 21.73
CA VAL A 69 -2.78 26.53 22.79
C VAL A 69 -3.41 27.65 23.62
N ASN A 70 -3.43 27.52 24.94
CA ASN A 70 -3.84 28.60 25.83
C ASN A 70 -2.60 29.35 26.34
N PHE A 71 -2.32 30.52 25.79
CA PHE A 71 -1.21 31.37 26.20
C PHE A 71 -1.55 32.15 27.47
N THR A 72 -0.64 32.19 28.44
CA THR A 72 -0.76 32.99 29.66
C THR A 72 0.04 34.28 29.59
N THR A 73 1.10 34.33 28.79
CA THR A 73 1.90 35.53 28.53
C THR A 73 2.12 35.74 27.03
N ASN A 74 2.38 36.99 26.63
CA ASN A 74 2.90 37.27 25.31
C ASN A 74 4.39 36.85 25.21
N GLY A 75 4.90 36.68 23.99
CA GLY A 75 6.30 36.35 23.73
C GLY A 75 6.50 35.31 22.64
N TYR A 76 7.76 34.94 22.42
CA TYR A 76 8.16 33.89 21.51
C TYR A 76 7.79 32.50 22.04
N TYR A 77 7.20 31.65 21.20
CA TYR A 77 6.91 30.26 21.52
C TYR A 77 7.64 29.31 20.58
N LYS A 78 7.91 28.11 21.10
CA LYS A 78 8.39 26.95 20.36
C LYS A 78 7.57 25.73 20.78
N ILE A 79 6.91 25.11 19.83
CA ILE A 79 6.06 23.94 20.04
C ILE A 79 6.54 22.84 19.10
N TYR A 80 6.79 21.66 19.65
CA TYR A 80 7.36 20.55 18.88
C TYR A 80 6.87 19.21 19.40
N SER A 81 6.80 18.22 18.51
CA SER A 81 6.61 16.82 18.90
C SER A 81 7.93 16.10 19.12
N ASP A 82 7.87 14.91 19.70
CA ASP A 82 8.91 13.91 19.49
C ASP A 82 8.99 13.47 18.02
N THR A 83 10.10 12.84 17.65
CA THR A 83 10.24 12.17 16.37
C THR A 83 9.74 10.74 16.51
N VAL A 84 8.70 10.38 15.76
CA VAL A 84 8.15 9.03 15.72
C VAL A 84 8.04 8.62 14.27
N ASN A 85 8.50 7.40 13.96
CA ASN A 85 8.37 6.84 12.62
C ASN A 85 8.97 7.75 11.51
N GLY A 86 10.11 8.40 11.79
CA GLY A 86 10.82 9.23 10.81
C GLY A 86 10.21 10.62 10.54
N ILE A 87 9.13 11.00 11.23
CA ILE A 87 8.51 12.34 11.12
C ILE A 87 8.41 13.05 12.46
N TRP A 88 8.27 14.37 12.42
CA TRP A 88 8.01 15.23 13.58
C TRP A 88 7.26 16.50 13.17
N PHE A 89 6.65 17.18 14.13
CA PHE A 89 5.89 18.41 13.92
C PHE A 89 6.51 19.57 14.68
N TYR A 90 6.46 20.76 14.07
CA TYR A 90 7.14 21.94 14.60
C TYR A 90 6.40 23.24 14.25
N ALA A 91 6.31 24.15 15.22
CA ALA A 91 6.08 25.56 14.97
C ALA A 91 6.82 26.44 15.98
N GLU A 92 7.19 27.62 15.52
CA GLU A 92 7.65 28.71 16.34
C GLU A 92 7.02 30.02 15.87
N GLY A 93 6.98 31.02 16.74
CA GLY A 93 6.37 32.30 16.43
C GLY A 93 6.18 33.15 17.67
N TYR A 94 5.33 34.16 17.58
CA TYR A 94 5.05 35.08 18.68
C TYR A 94 3.57 35.06 19.05
N ALA A 95 3.29 34.88 20.34
CA ALA A 95 1.98 35.13 20.92
C ALA A 95 1.92 36.61 21.34
N PHE A 96 1.06 37.40 20.70
CA PHE A 96 0.94 38.84 21.01
C PHE A 96 -0.03 39.14 22.16
N ALA A 97 -0.86 38.17 22.54
CA ALA A 97 -1.81 38.31 23.64
C ALA A 97 -2.11 36.94 24.28
N PRO A 98 -2.43 36.90 25.59
CA PRO A 98 -2.96 35.72 26.25
C PRO A 98 -4.27 35.19 25.63
N GLY A 99 -4.61 33.95 25.98
CA GLY A 99 -5.84 33.27 25.58
C GLY A 99 -5.61 32.11 24.61
N ILE A 100 -6.71 31.48 24.19
CA ILE A 100 -6.68 30.32 23.30
C ILE A 100 -6.41 30.77 21.86
N LYS A 101 -5.40 30.17 21.23
CA LYS A 101 -5.04 30.36 19.83
C LYS A 101 -4.88 29.01 19.13
N GLN A 102 -5.24 28.96 17.85
CA GLN A 102 -4.94 27.83 16.98
C GLN A 102 -3.57 28.02 16.36
N ILE A 103 -2.64 27.10 16.63
CA ILE A 103 -1.30 27.11 16.07
C ILE A 103 -1.18 25.97 15.07
N THR A 104 -0.76 26.29 13.86
CA THR A 104 -0.45 25.32 12.81
C THR A 104 1.00 24.90 12.92
N LEU A 105 1.26 23.60 13.07
CA LEU A 105 2.60 23.02 13.09
C LEU A 105 2.83 22.21 11.81
N ASN A 106 3.85 22.57 11.05
CA ASN A 106 4.23 21.84 9.85
C ASN A 106 4.87 20.49 10.22
N GLY A 107 4.56 19.45 9.44
CA GLY A 107 5.22 18.16 9.51
C GLY A 107 6.50 18.13 8.69
N TYR A 108 7.51 17.43 9.21
CA TYR A 108 8.81 17.25 8.57
C TYR A 108 9.22 15.78 8.59
N GLY A 109 10.13 15.40 7.69
CA GLY A 109 10.69 14.06 7.60
C GLY A 109 9.99 13.16 6.58
N THR A 110 10.33 11.88 6.64
CA THR A 110 9.81 10.84 5.74
C THR A 110 9.39 9.65 6.59
N PRO A 111 8.12 9.22 6.53
CA PRO A 111 7.65 8.04 7.24
C PRO A 111 8.43 6.77 6.89
N PHE A 112 8.93 6.06 7.90
CA PHE A 112 9.66 4.79 7.69
C PHE A 112 8.74 3.60 7.48
N LEU A 113 7.68 3.55 8.28
CA LEU A 113 6.64 2.54 8.25
C LEU A 113 5.33 3.25 8.02
N ALA A 114 4.34 2.53 7.51
CA ALA A 114 3.03 3.10 7.37
C ALA A 114 2.17 2.93 8.62
N VAL A 115 2.74 3.01 9.82
CA VAL A 115 2.05 2.68 11.06
C VAL A 115 1.50 3.90 11.80
N ASP A 116 0.20 3.88 12.15
CA ASP A 116 -0.44 4.84 13.04
C ASP A 116 0.45 5.08 14.27
N ALA A 117 0.82 6.33 14.46
CA ALA A 117 1.78 6.71 15.48
C ALA A 117 1.18 7.75 16.42
N ASN A 118 1.39 7.52 17.71
CA ASN A 118 1.08 8.50 18.75
C ASN A 118 2.31 9.39 18.96
N PHE A 119 2.10 10.69 18.88
CA PHE A 119 3.12 11.72 19.08
C PHE A 119 2.89 12.43 20.40
N LYS A 120 3.96 12.86 21.05
CA LYS A 120 3.94 13.71 22.25
C LYS A 120 4.28 15.13 21.87
N LEU A 121 3.25 15.97 21.73
CA LEU A 121 3.38 17.41 21.52
C LEU A 121 3.77 18.11 22.83
N ARG A 122 4.75 19.02 22.77
CA ARG A 122 5.29 19.73 23.94
C ARG A 122 5.16 21.23 23.77
N PHE A 123 4.70 21.89 24.83
CA PHE A 123 4.78 23.34 25.00
C PHE A 123 4.89 23.67 26.49
N GLY A 124 5.96 24.38 26.87
CA GLY A 124 6.31 24.61 28.28
C GLY A 124 6.40 23.29 29.04
N ASN A 125 5.67 23.18 30.16
CA ASN A 125 5.60 21.96 30.97
C ASN A 125 4.45 21.01 30.55
N SER A 126 3.65 21.39 29.55
CA SER A 126 2.51 20.59 29.10
C SER A 126 2.90 19.60 28.01
N ILE A 127 2.33 18.40 28.07
CA ILE A 127 2.50 17.35 27.06
C ILE A 127 1.10 16.90 26.63
N CYS A 128 0.89 16.81 25.32
CA CYS A 128 -0.32 16.25 24.76
C CYS A 128 -0.07 15.19 23.71
N VAL A 129 -0.89 14.13 23.75
CA VAL A 129 -0.79 13.02 22.81
C VAL A 129 -1.81 13.22 21.69
N PHE A 130 -1.34 13.10 20.45
CA PHE A 130 -2.20 13.04 19.28
C PHE A 130 -1.77 11.88 18.38
N LYS A 131 -2.71 11.37 17.59
CA LYS A 131 -2.46 10.27 16.66
C LYS A 131 -2.40 10.80 15.23
N VAL A 132 -1.33 10.49 14.52
CA VAL A 132 -1.28 10.62 13.05
C VAL A 132 -1.72 9.29 12.45
N VAL A 133 -2.72 9.37 11.57
CA VAL A 133 -3.19 8.22 10.78
C VAL A 133 -2.45 8.25 9.45
N TYR A 134 -1.77 7.15 9.12
CA TYR A 134 -1.02 7.04 7.87
C TYR A 134 -1.95 6.45 6.79
N ASN A 135 -2.35 7.31 5.84
CA ASN A 135 -3.10 6.92 4.66
C ASN A 135 -2.16 6.26 3.64
N GLY A 136 -1.70 5.07 3.99
CA GLY A 136 -0.92 4.18 3.15
C GLY A 136 -0.01 3.27 3.94
N GLY A 137 -0.62 2.33 4.73
CA GLY A 137 -0.04 1.05 5.15
C GLY A 137 -0.02 0.67 6.66
N VAL A 138 -0.98 1.08 7.50
CA VAL A 138 -1.58 0.08 8.40
C VAL A 138 -2.78 -0.35 7.60
N VAL A 139 -2.66 -1.48 6.92
CA VAL A 139 -3.80 -2.37 7.01
C VAL A 139 -3.90 -2.64 8.50
N VAL A 140 -4.82 -1.95 9.19
CA VAL A 140 -5.46 -2.60 10.33
C VAL A 140 -5.80 -3.95 9.74
N GLN A 141 -5.46 -5.03 10.43
CA GLN A 141 -6.10 -6.31 10.23
C GLN A 141 -7.62 -6.08 10.31
N ASN A 142 -8.15 -5.62 9.18
CA ASN A 142 -9.49 -5.35 8.70
C ASN A 142 -9.32 -5.47 7.19
N ALA A 143 -9.01 -6.72 6.86
CA ALA A 143 -9.23 -7.38 5.60
C ALA A 143 -8.43 -6.86 4.39
N ASN A 144 -7.11 -7.09 4.36
CA ASN A 144 -6.63 -7.80 3.17
C ASN A 144 -7.17 -9.25 3.23
N ASN A 145 -8.50 -9.43 3.15
CA ASN A 145 -9.13 -10.74 3.06
C ASN A 145 -8.88 -11.37 1.68
N ASP A 146 -8.00 -10.76 0.91
CA ASP A 146 -7.57 -11.20 -0.38
C ASP A 146 -6.76 -12.49 -0.27
N TYR A 147 -7.20 -13.49 -1.02
CA TYR A 147 -6.48 -14.74 -1.19
C TYR A 147 -5.35 -14.64 -2.22
N PHE A 148 -5.24 -13.53 -2.96
CA PHE A 148 -4.16 -13.33 -3.94
C PHE A 148 -3.74 -11.85 -4.04
N PRO A 149 -2.88 -11.40 -3.09
CA PRO A 149 -2.35 -10.04 -3.10
C PRO A 149 -1.59 -9.72 -4.41
N THR A 150 -1.82 -8.50 -4.92
CA THR A 150 -1.20 -7.99 -6.16
C THR A 150 -0.50 -6.65 -5.93
N SER A 151 -0.18 -6.33 -4.68
CA SER A 151 0.54 -5.13 -4.28
C SER A 151 1.99 -5.22 -4.73
N THR A 152 2.49 -4.12 -5.27
CA THR A 152 3.84 -4.03 -5.83
C THR A 152 4.90 -4.36 -4.78
N LEU A 153 6.00 -5.01 -5.19
CA LEU A 153 7.09 -5.47 -4.32
C LEU A 153 6.76 -6.66 -3.40
N SER A 154 5.50 -7.08 -3.30
CA SER A 154 5.15 -8.32 -2.62
C SER A 154 5.90 -9.50 -3.24
N ASN A 155 6.39 -10.41 -2.40
CA ASN A 155 7.20 -11.53 -2.85
C ASN A 155 6.93 -12.81 -2.05
N TRP A 156 7.12 -13.93 -2.75
CA TRP A 156 6.97 -15.28 -2.25
C TRP A 156 8.18 -16.10 -2.67
N THR A 157 8.61 -16.99 -1.79
CA THR A 157 9.66 -17.96 -2.05
C THR A 157 9.13 -19.33 -1.66
N TYR A 158 9.25 -20.30 -2.55
CA TYR A 158 8.76 -21.67 -2.37
C TYR A 158 9.90 -22.66 -2.49
N ASP A 159 9.83 -23.76 -1.76
CA ASP A 159 10.65 -24.95 -2.03
C ASP A 159 9.92 -25.81 -3.06
N ASN A 160 10.58 -26.31 -4.09
CA ASN A 160 9.97 -27.17 -5.11
C ASN A 160 10.64 -28.54 -5.09
N SER A 161 9.91 -29.57 -4.68
CA SER A 161 10.45 -30.92 -4.52
C SER A 161 10.80 -31.60 -5.85
N GLY A 162 10.15 -31.22 -6.95
CA GLY A 162 10.37 -31.81 -8.28
C GLY A 162 11.71 -31.42 -8.89
N ILE A 163 12.19 -30.22 -8.59
CA ILE A 163 13.52 -29.74 -9.03
C ILE A 163 14.54 -29.68 -7.89
N ASN A 164 14.12 -29.97 -6.65
CA ASN A 164 14.89 -29.78 -5.42
C ASN A 164 15.61 -28.41 -5.41
N ASP A 165 14.82 -27.36 -5.61
CA ASP A 165 15.28 -25.97 -5.71
C ASP A 165 14.19 -24.99 -5.24
N THR A 166 14.50 -23.70 -5.28
CA THR A 166 13.64 -22.59 -4.94
C THR A 166 12.87 -22.07 -6.16
N VAL A 167 11.60 -21.68 -5.97
CA VAL A 167 10.88 -20.80 -6.90
C VAL A 167 10.65 -19.46 -6.22
N ILE A 168 10.98 -18.37 -6.91
CA ILE A 168 10.81 -17.00 -6.40
C ILE A 168 9.77 -16.30 -7.27
N ILE A 169 8.79 -15.67 -6.64
CA ILE A 169 7.78 -14.86 -7.31
C ILE A 169 7.77 -13.47 -6.67
N ASN A 170 7.74 -12.42 -7.49
CA ASN A 170 7.61 -11.04 -7.00
C ASN A 170 6.67 -10.21 -7.88
N VAL A 171 5.92 -9.31 -7.26
CA VAL A 171 5.00 -8.40 -7.96
C VAL A 171 5.78 -7.22 -8.55
N LEU A 172 5.61 -6.98 -9.85
CA LEU A 172 6.22 -5.85 -10.55
C LEU A 172 5.36 -4.58 -10.41
N SER A 173 6.00 -3.41 -10.47
CA SER A 173 5.31 -2.11 -10.48
C SER A 173 4.54 -1.83 -11.77
N SER A 174 4.83 -2.58 -12.84
CA SER A 174 4.18 -2.51 -14.14
C SER A 174 2.86 -3.28 -14.20
N ASN A 175 1.99 -2.81 -15.10
CA ASN A 175 0.83 -3.55 -15.56
C ASN A 175 0.93 -3.82 -17.07
N ARG A 176 0.16 -4.79 -17.57
CA ARG A 176 -0.01 -5.07 -19.00
C ARG A 176 -1.48 -5.05 -19.36
N THR A 177 -1.86 -4.30 -20.39
CA THR A 177 -3.19 -4.43 -21.00
C THR A 177 -3.18 -5.57 -22.03
N ILE A 178 -4.11 -6.51 -21.90
CA ILE A 178 -4.35 -7.61 -22.84
C ILE A 178 -5.86 -7.67 -23.05
N ASP A 179 -6.32 -7.60 -24.30
CA ASP A 179 -7.75 -7.66 -24.67
C ASP A 179 -8.65 -6.71 -23.84
N GLY A 180 -8.16 -5.49 -23.58
CA GLY A 180 -8.87 -4.47 -22.80
C GLY A 180 -8.79 -4.63 -21.27
N ASN A 181 -8.30 -5.77 -20.78
CA ASN A 181 -8.11 -6.02 -19.36
C ASN A 181 -6.71 -5.65 -18.89
N ASN A 182 -6.61 -5.06 -17.70
CA ASN A 182 -5.33 -4.66 -17.12
C ASN A 182 -4.83 -5.70 -16.10
N TYR A 183 -3.66 -6.26 -16.35
CA TYR A 183 -3.04 -7.30 -15.52
C TYR A 183 -1.85 -6.76 -14.77
N ARG A 184 -1.81 -7.05 -13.46
CA ARG A 184 -0.59 -6.92 -12.68
C ARG A 184 0.42 -7.95 -13.17
N GLN A 185 1.64 -7.48 -13.45
CA GLN A 185 2.73 -8.37 -13.81
C GLN A 185 3.43 -8.91 -12.56
N PHE A 186 3.78 -10.18 -12.61
CA PHE A 186 4.59 -10.86 -11.61
C PHE A 186 5.80 -11.44 -12.35
N ASN A 187 6.98 -11.35 -11.74
CA ASN A 187 8.16 -12.05 -12.21
C ASN A 187 8.26 -13.40 -11.48
N LEU A 188 8.48 -14.47 -12.22
CA LEU A 188 8.84 -15.79 -11.73
C LEU A 188 10.31 -16.03 -12.03
N PHE A 189 11.04 -16.57 -11.06
CA PHE A 189 12.45 -16.93 -11.21
C PHE A 189 12.75 -18.28 -10.55
N ILE A 190 13.41 -19.16 -11.29
CA ILE A 190 13.91 -20.45 -10.80
C ILE A 190 15.45 -20.41 -10.87
N PRO A 191 16.15 -20.21 -9.74
CA PRO A 191 17.59 -20.01 -9.71
C PRO A 191 18.40 -21.15 -10.33
N LYS A 192 18.11 -22.42 -10.01
CA LYS A 192 18.88 -23.58 -10.51
C LYS A 192 18.81 -23.73 -12.02
N LEU A 193 17.69 -23.35 -12.64
CA LEU A 193 17.50 -23.40 -14.09
C LEU A 193 17.89 -22.10 -14.78
N ASN A 194 18.20 -21.05 -14.01
CA ASN A 194 18.29 -19.66 -14.49
C ASN A 194 17.08 -19.26 -15.37
N ALA A 195 15.90 -19.80 -15.05
CA ALA A 195 14.70 -19.61 -15.84
C ALA A 195 13.88 -18.45 -15.28
N ARG A 196 13.39 -17.58 -16.17
CA ARG A 196 12.55 -16.43 -15.84
C ARG A 196 11.30 -16.46 -16.68
N ASP A 197 10.17 -16.09 -16.07
CA ASP A 197 8.92 -15.88 -16.79
C ASP A 197 8.17 -14.68 -16.20
N THR A 198 7.27 -14.11 -17.00
CA THR A 198 6.36 -13.04 -16.57
C THR A 198 4.93 -13.59 -16.54
N LEU A 199 4.32 -13.51 -15.37
CA LEU A 199 2.95 -13.96 -15.12
C LEU A 199 2.01 -12.76 -15.05
N PHE A 200 0.76 -12.95 -15.45
CA PHE A 200 -0.23 -11.90 -15.58
C PHE A 200 -1.47 -12.25 -14.79
N TYR A 201 -1.79 -11.43 -13.78
CA TYR A 201 -2.91 -11.64 -12.88
C TYR A 201 -3.78 -10.40 -12.77
N ARG A 202 -5.09 -10.59 -12.64
CA ARG A 202 -6.01 -9.51 -12.30
C ARG A 202 -7.14 -10.03 -11.41
N LYS A 203 -7.88 -9.10 -10.83
CA LYS A 203 -9.05 -9.36 -9.99
C LYS A 203 -10.16 -8.43 -10.46
N ASP A 204 -11.41 -8.87 -10.36
CA ASP A 204 -12.56 -8.01 -10.68
C ASP A 204 -13.13 -7.26 -9.46
N GLY A 205 -12.63 -7.55 -8.25
CA GLY A 205 -13.12 -6.96 -7.01
C GLY A 205 -14.43 -7.57 -6.50
N THR A 206 -14.99 -8.56 -7.19
CA THR A 206 -16.21 -9.28 -6.82
C THR A 206 -15.94 -10.72 -6.39
N GLY A 207 -14.66 -11.05 -6.18
CA GLY A 207 -14.22 -12.35 -5.70
C GLY A 207 -13.78 -13.34 -6.77
N ASN A 208 -13.68 -12.92 -8.04
CA ASN A 208 -13.01 -13.72 -9.06
C ASN A 208 -11.56 -13.24 -9.28
N TYR A 209 -10.69 -14.21 -9.44
CA TYR A 209 -9.26 -14.04 -9.63
C TYR A 209 -8.85 -14.66 -10.96
N TYR A 210 -8.24 -13.86 -11.82
CA TYR A 210 -7.94 -14.25 -13.19
C TYR A 210 -6.43 -14.32 -13.42
N ARG A 211 -6.02 -15.29 -14.23
CA ARG A 211 -4.68 -15.35 -14.80
C ARG A 211 -4.76 -15.46 -16.32
N TYR A 212 -3.81 -14.85 -17.02
CA TYR A 212 -3.65 -14.99 -18.46
C TYR A 212 -2.47 -15.92 -18.74
N PHE A 213 -2.77 -17.18 -19.04
CA PHE A 213 -1.79 -18.28 -19.09
C PHE A 213 -2.19 -19.32 -20.15
N PRO A 214 -1.26 -20.15 -20.68
CA PRO A 214 -1.62 -21.26 -21.55
C PRO A 214 -2.65 -22.19 -20.88
N ILE A 215 -3.58 -22.73 -21.67
CA ILE A 215 -4.50 -23.77 -21.21
C ILE A 215 -4.00 -25.12 -21.72
N GLY A 216 -3.38 -25.90 -20.82
CA GLY A 216 -2.66 -27.12 -21.19
C GLY A 216 -1.59 -26.82 -22.25
N SER A 217 -1.66 -27.53 -23.36
CA SER A 217 -0.82 -27.31 -24.56
C SER A 217 -1.37 -26.25 -25.53
N GLY A 218 -2.53 -25.66 -25.23
CA GLY A 218 -3.18 -24.67 -26.08
C GLY A 218 -2.61 -23.25 -25.91
N PRO A 219 -3.15 -22.27 -26.65
CA PRO A 219 -2.74 -20.88 -26.53
C PRO A 219 -3.05 -20.27 -25.15
N LYS A 220 -2.48 -19.10 -24.89
CA LYS A 220 -2.84 -18.30 -23.70
C LYS A 220 -4.28 -17.82 -23.82
N ALA A 221 -5.01 -17.90 -22.72
CA ALA A 221 -6.32 -17.31 -22.55
C ALA A 221 -6.49 -16.84 -21.11
N GLU A 222 -7.46 -15.97 -20.90
CA GLU A 222 -7.88 -15.61 -19.56
C GLU A 222 -8.83 -16.67 -18.99
N PHE A 223 -8.64 -16.99 -17.70
CA PHE A 223 -9.60 -17.78 -16.94
C PHE A 223 -9.52 -17.44 -15.45
N ALA A 224 -10.64 -17.65 -14.76
CA ALA A 224 -10.70 -17.54 -13.31
C ALA A 224 -10.02 -18.77 -12.68
N PHE A 225 -8.94 -18.58 -11.92
CA PHE A 225 -8.26 -19.66 -11.20
C PHE A 225 -8.73 -19.80 -9.74
N LEU A 226 -9.41 -18.77 -9.22
CA LEU A 226 -9.98 -18.78 -7.88
C LEU A 226 -11.28 -17.95 -7.86
N LYS A 227 -12.26 -18.44 -7.09
CA LYS A 227 -13.52 -17.78 -6.77
C LYS A 227 -13.72 -17.79 -5.27
N ASP A 228 -13.40 -16.70 -4.59
CA ASP A 228 -13.40 -16.66 -3.12
C ASP A 228 -14.78 -16.59 -2.48
N TYR A 229 -15.84 -16.34 -3.25
CA TYR A 229 -17.23 -16.41 -2.79
C TYR A 229 -17.79 -17.83 -2.89
N ALA A 230 -17.16 -18.69 -3.70
CA ALA A 230 -17.68 -20.03 -3.97
C ALA A 230 -17.62 -20.93 -2.72
N SER A 231 -18.63 -21.77 -2.54
CA SER A 231 -18.69 -22.79 -1.50
C SER A 231 -17.84 -24.01 -1.87
N VAL A 232 -17.45 -24.80 -0.87
CA VAL A 232 -16.81 -26.10 -1.07
C VAL A 232 -17.66 -26.98 -1.98
N GLY A 233 -17.00 -27.71 -2.90
CA GLY A 233 -17.64 -28.55 -3.92
C GLY A 233 -18.04 -27.80 -5.20
N THR A 234 -18.03 -26.46 -5.21
CA THR A 234 -18.33 -25.69 -6.43
C THR A 234 -17.24 -25.91 -7.47
N SER A 235 -17.66 -26.20 -8.70
CA SER A 235 -16.77 -26.33 -9.86
C SER A 235 -17.07 -25.32 -10.95
N TRP A 236 -16.06 -24.96 -11.73
CA TRP A 236 -16.20 -24.15 -12.95
C TRP A 236 -15.09 -24.52 -13.94
N ASP A 237 -15.30 -24.19 -15.21
CA ASP A 237 -14.34 -24.46 -16.28
C ASP A 237 -13.66 -23.16 -16.76
N SER A 238 -12.47 -23.29 -17.32
CA SER A 238 -11.89 -22.28 -18.21
C SER A 238 -12.60 -22.27 -19.57
N PRO A 239 -12.31 -21.31 -20.46
CA PRO A 239 -12.60 -21.47 -21.87
C PRO A 239 -11.99 -22.77 -22.43
N VAL A 240 -12.65 -23.32 -23.45
CA VAL A 240 -12.10 -24.42 -24.25
C VAL A 240 -11.23 -23.83 -25.35
N VAL A 241 -10.01 -24.33 -25.47
CA VAL A 241 -9.09 -23.95 -26.56
C VAL A 241 -8.64 -25.20 -27.32
N VAL A 242 -8.09 -25.01 -28.51
CA VAL A 242 -7.45 -26.10 -29.27
C VAL A 242 -5.99 -26.21 -28.82
N GLY A 243 -5.65 -27.35 -28.24
CA GLY A 243 -4.28 -27.75 -27.89
C GLY A 243 -3.87 -29.02 -28.63
N GLN A 244 -2.84 -29.71 -28.15
CA GLN A 244 -2.35 -30.97 -28.69
C GLN A 244 -2.24 -32.02 -27.59
N LEU A 245 -2.69 -33.24 -27.88
CA LEU A 245 -2.45 -34.42 -27.05
C LEU A 245 -1.72 -35.46 -27.89
N SER A 246 -0.52 -35.86 -27.46
CA SER A 246 0.35 -36.78 -28.21
C SER A 246 0.57 -36.35 -29.67
N GLY A 247 0.72 -35.04 -29.90
CA GLY A 247 0.91 -34.43 -31.21
C GLY A 247 -0.37 -34.16 -32.03
N ASN A 248 -1.53 -34.69 -31.61
CA ASN A 248 -2.79 -34.51 -32.33
C ASN A 248 -3.60 -33.32 -31.78
N PRO A 249 -4.15 -32.44 -32.64
CA PRO A 249 -5.04 -31.38 -32.20
C PRO A 249 -6.27 -31.92 -31.46
N THR A 250 -6.59 -31.34 -30.30
CA THR A 250 -7.82 -31.65 -29.57
C THR A 250 -8.21 -30.48 -28.66
N ASN A 251 -9.47 -30.48 -28.21
CA ASN A 251 -9.97 -29.51 -27.25
C ASN A 251 -9.40 -29.78 -25.86
N VAL A 252 -8.93 -28.71 -25.22
CA VAL A 252 -8.40 -28.72 -23.85
C VAL A 252 -9.02 -27.60 -23.03
N LYS A 253 -9.26 -27.87 -21.75
CA LYS A 253 -9.71 -26.90 -20.75
C LYS A 253 -9.11 -27.21 -19.38
N TYR A 254 -9.17 -26.24 -18.48
CA TYR A 254 -9.04 -26.50 -17.05
C TYR A 254 -10.42 -26.64 -16.42
N LYS A 255 -10.54 -27.58 -15.47
CA LYS A 255 -11.67 -27.68 -14.55
C LYS A 255 -11.18 -27.36 -13.14
N PHE A 256 -11.87 -26.47 -12.46
CA PHE A 256 -11.57 -26.05 -11.10
C PHE A 256 -12.61 -26.58 -10.13
N THR A 257 -12.23 -26.85 -8.88
CA THR A 257 -13.16 -27.22 -7.80
C THR A 257 -12.66 -26.71 -6.46
N ILE A 258 -13.50 -26.04 -5.67
CA ILE A 258 -13.17 -25.69 -4.27
C ILE A 258 -13.16 -26.98 -3.45
N LEU A 259 -12.00 -27.37 -2.92
CA LEU A 259 -11.86 -28.55 -2.06
C LEU A 259 -12.11 -28.24 -0.59
N ALA A 260 -11.66 -27.06 -0.16
CA ALA A 260 -11.77 -26.62 1.22
C ALA A 260 -11.78 -25.10 1.28
N LYS A 261 -12.40 -24.53 2.32
CA LYS A 261 -12.52 -23.10 2.52
C LYS A 261 -12.52 -22.79 4.01
N ASP A 262 -11.92 -21.66 4.37
CA ASP A 262 -11.80 -21.17 5.73
C ASP A 262 -11.17 -22.19 6.70
N ILE A 263 -10.25 -23.01 6.17
CA ILE A 263 -9.47 -23.96 6.97
C ILE A 263 -8.25 -23.27 7.59
N SER A 264 -7.72 -23.84 8.66
CA SER A 264 -6.50 -23.35 9.32
C SER A 264 -5.36 -24.35 9.15
N SER A 265 -4.14 -23.84 9.03
CA SER A 265 -2.91 -24.64 9.00
C SER A 265 -1.75 -23.88 9.63
N THR A 266 -0.72 -24.60 10.07
CA THR A 266 0.51 -24.00 10.59
C THR A 266 1.55 -23.98 9.48
N ILE A 267 1.98 -22.79 9.05
CA ILE A 267 3.04 -22.62 8.06
C ILE A 267 4.16 -21.81 8.71
N ASN A 268 5.39 -22.33 8.66
CA ASN A 268 6.56 -21.74 9.32
C ASN A 268 6.34 -21.44 10.81
N GLY A 269 5.66 -22.35 11.53
CA GLY A 269 5.36 -22.18 12.96
C GLY A 269 4.30 -21.13 13.28
N LYS A 270 3.71 -20.47 12.27
CA LYS A 270 2.63 -19.50 12.43
C LYS A 270 1.30 -20.15 12.06
N LEU A 271 0.32 -20.02 12.95
CA LEU A 271 -1.05 -20.37 12.63
C LEU A 271 -1.59 -19.41 11.57
N ILE A 272 -2.04 -19.96 10.45
CA ILE A 272 -2.75 -19.26 9.40
C ILE A 272 -4.16 -19.79 9.43
N ASP A 273 -5.08 -18.96 9.90
CA ASP A 273 -6.50 -19.16 9.68
C ASP A 273 -6.88 -18.66 8.27
N SER A 274 -7.99 -19.16 7.73
CA SER A 274 -8.54 -18.73 6.43
C SER A 274 -7.72 -19.11 5.19
N ILE A 275 -7.58 -20.41 4.93
CA ILE A 275 -7.07 -20.98 3.69
C ILE A 275 -8.23 -21.47 2.80
N ILE A 276 -8.13 -21.23 1.50
CA ILE A 276 -8.98 -21.84 0.47
C ILE A 276 -8.12 -22.74 -0.41
N THR A 277 -8.60 -23.94 -0.68
CA THR A 277 -7.91 -24.94 -1.49
C THR A 277 -8.72 -25.21 -2.74
N VAL A 278 -8.07 -25.11 -3.90
CA VAL A 278 -8.67 -25.29 -5.22
C VAL A 278 -7.96 -26.39 -5.97
N ARG A 279 -8.71 -27.38 -6.46
CA ARG A 279 -8.21 -28.35 -7.43
C ARG A 279 -8.31 -27.78 -8.82
N GLU A 280 -7.25 -27.90 -9.59
CA GLU A 280 -7.19 -27.58 -11.03
C GLU A 280 -6.86 -28.86 -11.79
N GLU A 281 -7.69 -29.20 -12.76
CA GLU A 281 -7.56 -30.40 -13.58
C GLU A 281 -7.43 -30.01 -15.06
N THR A 282 -6.32 -30.38 -15.70
CA THR A 282 -6.18 -30.23 -17.16
C THR A 282 -6.94 -31.35 -17.84
N GLN A 283 -7.99 -31.03 -18.59
CA GLN A 283 -8.83 -32.01 -19.26
C GLN A 283 -8.73 -31.91 -20.78
N TYR A 284 -8.49 -33.04 -21.44
CA TYR A 284 -8.45 -33.16 -22.89
C TYR A 284 -9.66 -33.95 -23.39
N LEU A 285 -10.23 -33.53 -24.53
CA LEU A 285 -11.31 -34.27 -25.17
C LEU A 285 -10.75 -35.50 -25.90
N GLU A 286 -11.18 -36.69 -25.49
CA GLU A 286 -10.83 -37.96 -26.12
C GLU A 286 -12.10 -38.79 -26.27
N SER A 287 -12.37 -39.29 -27.48
CA SER A 287 -13.53 -40.13 -27.78
C SER A 287 -14.86 -39.54 -27.26
N GLY A 288 -15.05 -38.23 -27.43
CA GLY A 288 -16.26 -37.50 -27.03
C GLY A 288 -16.34 -37.11 -25.55
N ASN A 289 -15.38 -37.49 -24.71
CA ASN A 289 -15.39 -37.20 -23.28
C ASN A 289 -14.12 -36.46 -22.83
N TYR A 290 -14.27 -35.56 -21.86
CA TYR A 290 -13.13 -34.88 -21.25
C TYR A 290 -12.48 -35.77 -20.21
N ASN A 291 -11.19 -36.07 -20.37
CA ASN A 291 -10.39 -36.86 -19.44
C ASN A 291 -9.30 -36.01 -18.80
N THR A 292 -9.16 -36.12 -17.47
CA THR A 292 -8.13 -35.42 -16.71
C THR A 292 -6.75 -36.03 -16.98
N LYS A 293 -5.77 -35.20 -17.35
CA LYS A 293 -4.37 -35.59 -17.59
C LYS A 293 -3.42 -35.09 -16.52
N ASN A 294 -3.71 -33.93 -15.92
CA ASN A 294 -2.94 -33.37 -14.81
C ASN A 294 -3.86 -32.86 -13.73
N THR A 295 -3.43 -33.00 -12.48
CA THR A 295 -4.17 -32.54 -11.31
C THR A 295 -3.24 -31.77 -10.38
N PHE A 296 -3.55 -30.51 -10.18
CA PHE A 296 -2.89 -29.63 -9.22
C PHE A 296 -3.86 -29.27 -8.10
N VAL A 297 -3.34 -29.10 -6.90
CA VAL A 297 -4.06 -28.55 -5.76
C VAL A 297 -3.32 -27.32 -5.29
N TYR A 298 -3.97 -26.17 -5.39
CA TYR A 298 -3.46 -24.88 -4.96
C TYR A 298 -4.11 -24.49 -3.64
N SER A 299 -3.31 -24.07 -2.67
CA SER A 299 -3.79 -23.52 -1.41
C SER A 299 -3.45 -22.04 -1.34
N TYR A 300 -4.44 -21.21 -1.08
CA TYR A 300 -4.31 -19.76 -0.94
C TYR A 300 -4.72 -19.35 0.46
N ALA A 301 -3.90 -18.55 1.13
CA ALA A 301 -4.19 -18.00 2.45
C ALA A 301 -4.55 -16.51 2.34
N LYS A 302 -5.61 -16.08 3.04
CA LYS A 302 -5.92 -14.65 3.16
C LYS A 302 -4.70 -13.89 3.65
N LYS A 303 -4.45 -12.69 3.10
CA LYS A 303 -3.33 -11.79 3.45
C LYS A 303 -1.95 -12.26 3.02
N ILE A 304 -1.82 -13.50 2.52
CA ILE A 304 -0.54 -14.08 2.13
C ILE A 304 -0.53 -14.34 0.63
N GLY A 305 -1.54 -14.97 0.06
CA GLY A 305 -1.51 -15.41 -1.33
C GLY A 305 -1.38 -16.91 -1.46
N LEU A 306 -0.77 -17.37 -2.55
CA LEU A 306 -0.46 -18.78 -2.78
C LEU A 306 0.52 -19.27 -1.71
N VAL A 307 0.16 -20.32 -0.98
CA VAL A 307 0.97 -20.90 0.10
C VAL A 307 1.44 -22.32 -0.18
N ASP A 308 0.80 -23.03 -1.11
CA ASP A 308 1.23 -24.37 -1.50
C ASP A 308 0.68 -24.77 -2.87
N ILE A 309 1.42 -25.62 -3.57
CA ILE A 309 1.03 -26.28 -4.82
C ILE A 309 1.38 -27.75 -4.70
N ASN A 310 0.41 -28.64 -4.89
CA ASN A 310 0.64 -30.08 -4.98
C ASN A 310 0.25 -30.60 -6.35
N GLN A 311 1.20 -31.15 -7.09
CA GLN A 311 0.94 -31.89 -8.32
C GLN A 311 0.74 -33.37 -7.99
N LEU A 312 -0.51 -33.82 -8.01
CA LEU A 312 -0.91 -35.13 -7.48
C LEU A 312 -0.61 -36.30 -8.42
N ASN A 313 -0.58 -36.04 -9.72
CA ASN A 313 -0.35 -37.05 -10.74
C ASN A 313 1.14 -37.26 -11.07
N ALA A 314 2.05 -36.53 -10.40
CA ALA A 314 3.48 -36.78 -10.47
C ALA A 314 3.85 -37.99 -9.58
N LEU A 315 4.91 -38.72 -9.96
CA LEU A 315 5.42 -39.87 -9.20
C LEU A 315 6.91 -39.65 -8.87
N PRO A 316 7.27 -39.33 -7.61
CA PRO A 316 6.37 -39.03 -6.48
C PRO A 316 5.61 -37.69 -6.69
N PRO A 317 4.53 -37.44 -5.94
CA PRO A 317 3.84 -36.15 -5.97
C PRO A 317 4.81 -35.00 -5.72
N ILE A 318 4.68 -33.93 -6.51
CA ILE A 318 5.53 -32.74 -6.38
C ILE A 318 4.81 -31.74 -5.49
N ALA A 319 5.46 -31.34 -4.39
CA ALA A 319 4.98 -30.32 -3.48
C ALA A 319 5.81 -29.05 -3.65
N THR A 320 5.14 -27.90 -3.63
CA THR A 320 5.77 -26.58 -3.73
C THR A 320 5.33 -25.67 -2.58
N PRO A 321 5.63 -26.03 -1.32
CA PRO A 321 5.20 -25.26 -0.16
C PRO A 321 5.93 -23.93 -0.07
N ILE A 322 5.24 -22.94 0.49
CA ILE A 322 5.84 -21.64 0.75
C ILE A 322 6.89 -21.71 1.86
N ARG A 323 8.04 -21.13 1.58
CA ARG A 323 9.16 -20.98 2.53
C ARG A 323 9.22 -19.59 3.14
N ARG A 324 8.99 -18.53 2.36
CA ARG A 324 9.00 -17.13 2.83
C ARG A 324 8.00 -16.29 2.06
N TRP A 325 7.50 -15.24 2.70
CA TRP A 325 6.67 -14.22 2.05
C TRP A 325 6.86 -12.86 2.69
N GLN A 326 6.62 -11.83 1.89
CA GLN A 326 6.48 -10.46 2.34
C GLN A 326 5.43 -9.77 1.47
N ILE A 327 4.40 -9.22 2.10
CA ILE A 327 3.25 -8.61 1.43
C ILE A 327 3.18 -7.14 1.83
N TYR A 328 3.00 -6.28 0.84
CA TYR A 328 2.85 -4.83 0.97
C TYR A 328 1.42 -4.37 0.66
#